data_AF-A0A931QE07-F1
#
_entry.id   AF-A0A931QE07-F1
#
_cell.length_a   1.000
_cell.length_b   1.000
_cell.length_c   1.000
_cell.angle_alpha   90.00
_cell.angle_beta   90.00
_cell.angle_gamma   90.00
#
_symmetry.space_group_name_H-M   'P 1'
#
loop_
_entity.id
_entity.type
_entity.pdbx_description
1 polymer ?
#
loop_
_entity_poly.entity_id
_entity_poly.type
_entity_poly.pdbx_seq_one_letter_code
_entity_poly.pdbx_strand_id
1 'polypeptide(L)' 'LTNQAIGDVLGLSAGTVKGYAQTVMHKLGTNDRTQAAVKAIRLGLVK' A
#
# COMPACT_ATOMS: atom_id res chain seq x y z
N LEU A 1 9.71 1.27 -3.42
CA LEU A 1 9.20 0.47 -4.56
C LEU A 1 8.11 1.22 -5.31
N THR A 2 8.21 1.25 -6.63
CA THR A 2 7.16 1.78 -7.54
C THR A 2 6.03 0.76 -7.67
N ASN A 3 4.84 1.20 -8.10
CA ASN A 3 3.72 0.27 -8.33
C ASN A 3 4.03 -0.76 -9.43
N GLN A 4 4.88 -0.39 -10.40
CA GLN A 4 5.36 -1.31 -11.43
C GLN A 4 6.20 -2.42 -10.81
N ALA A 5 7.23 -2.09 -10.02
CA ALA A 5 8.10 -3.07 -9.38
C ALA A 5 7.32 -4.02 -8.44
N ILE A 6 6.33 -3.50 -7.72
CA ILE A 6 5.44 -4.33 -6.89
C ILE A 6 4.57 -5.24 -7.77
N GLY A 7 4.04 -4.71 -8.87
CA GLY A 7 3.25 -5.47 -9.83
C GLY A 7 4.04 -6.62 -10.46
N ASP A 8 5.28 -6.36 -10.86
CA ASP A 8 6.18 -7.36 -11.46
C ASP A 8 6.44 -8.52 -10.49
N VAL A 9 6.60 -8.23 -9.19
CA VAL A 9 6.80 -9.26 -8.16
C VAL A 9 5.52 -10.05 -7.87
N LEU A 10 4.36 -9.40 -7.93
CA LEU A 10 3.06 -10.00 -7.56
C LEU A 10 2.28 -10.58 -8.74
N GLY A 11 2.76 -10.42 -9.98
CA GLY A 11 2.00 -10.77 -11.19
C GLY A 11 0.76 -9.89 -11.40
N LEU A 12 0.82 -8.62 -10.96
CA LEU A 12 -0.29 -7.66 -11.02
C LEU A 12 0.05 -6.47 -11.90
N SER A 13 -0.97 -5.84 -12.49
CA SER A 13 -0.78 -4.56 -13.17
C SER A 13 -0.44 -3.45 -12.17
N ALA A 14 0.35 -2.45 -12.58
CA ALA A 14 0.65 -1.28 -11.76
C ALA A 14 -0.62 -0.51 -11.33
N GLY A 15 -1.68 -0.54 -12.16
CA GLY A 15 -2.98 0.04 -11.84
C GLY A 15 -3.70 -0.71 -10.72
N THR A 16 -3.64 -2.04 -10.72
CA THR A 16 -4.18 -2.89 -9.65
C THR A 16 -3.48 -2.62 -8.32
N VAL A 17 -2.14 -2.56 -8.33
CA VAL A 17 -1.35 -2.21 -7.13
C VAL A 17 -1.71 -0.81 -6.61
N LYS A 18 -1.88 0.17 -7.50
CA LYS A 18 -2.33 1.52 -7.13
C LYS A 18 -3.69 1.47 -6.43
N GLY A 19 -4.65 0.73 -6.98
CA GLY A 19 -5.97 0.55 -6.38
C GLY A 19 -5.90 -0.03 -4.98
N TYR A 20 -5.12 -1.10 -4.77
CA TYR A 20 -4.93 -1.69 -3.44
C TYR A 20 -4.28 -0.71 -2.46
N ALA A 21 -3.25 0.03 -2.88
CA ALA A 21 -2.64 1.06 -2.03
C ALA A 21 -3.65 2.13 -1.61
N GLN A 22 -4.50 2.61 -2.54
CA GLN A 22 -5.56 3.56 -2.23
C GLN A 22 -6.60 2.98 -1.25
N THR A 23 -7.03 1.74 -1.44
CA THR A 23 -7.96 1.07 -0.51
C THR A 23 -7.36 0.92 0.89
N VAL A 24 -6.09 0.53 1.00
CA VAL A 24 -5.42 0.42 2.30
C VAL A 24 -5.30 1.78 2.96
N MET A 25 -4.88 2.82 2.23
CA MET A 25 -4.80 4.18 2.74
C MET A 25 -6.16 4.69 3.23
N HIS A 26 -7.23 4.44 2.48
CA HIS A 26 -8.60 4.80 2.87
C HIS A 26 -9.03 4.08 4.16
N LYS A 27 -8.82 2.76 4.24
CA LYS A 27 -9.13 1.96 5.44
C LYS A 27 -8.34 2.40 6.67
N LEU A 28 -7.10 2.85 6.47
CA LEU A 28 -6.25 3.38 7.55
C LEU A 28 -6.52 4.86 7.83
N GLY A 29 -7.35 5.56 7.06
CA GLY A 29 -7.60 6.99 7.23
C GLY A 29 -6.33 7.84 7.04
N THR A 30 -5.52 7.52 6.03
CA THR A 30 -4.24 8.19 5.73
C THR A 30 -4.24 8.72 4.30
N ASN A 31 -3.50 9.80 4.06
CA ASN A 31 -3.44 10.45 2.74
C ASN A 31 -2.17 10.15 1.94
N ASP A 32 -1.18 9.49 2.56
CA ASP A 32 0.05 9.11 1.89
C ASP A 32 0.55 7.72 2.36
N ARG A 33 1.30 7.05 1.49
CA ARG A 33 1.80 5.69 1.72
C ARG A 33 2.75 5.57 2.91
N THR A 34 3.45 6.64 3.28
CA THR A 34 4.34 6.72 4.44
C THR A 34 3.53 6.72 5.72
N GLN A 35 2.52 7.59 5.82
CA GLN A 35 1.58 7.56 6.94
C GLN A 35 0.88 6.20 7.08
N ALA A 36 0.47 5.61 5.96
CA ALA A 36 -0.14 4.28 5.96
C ALA A 36 0.81 3.21 6.52
N ALA A 37 2.07 3.20 6.07
CA ALA A 37 3.08 2.26 6.56
C ALA A 37 3.36 2.44 8.06
N VAL A 38 3.59 3.67 8.51
CA VAL A 38 3.83 3.98 9.94
C VAL A 38 2.63 3.58 10.80
N LYS A 39 1.41 3.89 10.36
CA LYS A 39 0.19 3.53 11.09
C LYS A 39 -0.02 2.03 11.13
N ALA A 40 0.21 1.32 10.03
CA ALA A 40 0.10 -0.14 9.97
C ALA A 40 1.08 -0.82 10.93
N ILE A 41 2.32 -0.33 11.06
CA ILE A 41 3.30 -0.80 12.05
C ILE A 41 2.81 -0.55 13.47
N ARG A 42 2.34 0.68 13.78
CA ARG A 42 1.82 1.03 15.13
C ARG A 42 0.60 0.19 15.54
N LEU A 43 -0.22 -0.21 14.57
CA LEU A 43 -1.38 -1.08 14.78
C LEU A 43 -1.01 -2.58 14.81
N GLY A 44 0.24 -2.95 14.52
CA GLY A 44 0.69 -4.35 14.47
C GLY A 44 0.19 -5.14 13.26
N LEU A 45 -0.23 -4.45 12.18
CA LEU A 45 -0.75 -5.09 10.96
C LEU A 45 0.35 -5.65 10.06
N VAL A 46 1.55 -5.07 10.14
CA VAL A 46 2.75 -5.45 9.38
C VAL A 46 3.97 -5.29 10.28
N LYS A 47 5.04 -6.04 9.99
CA LYS A 47 6.29 -6.08 10.76
C LYS A 47 7.47 -5.75 9.86
#